data_AF-A0A3D1YIP4-F1
#
_entry.id   AF-A0A3D1YIP4-F1
#
_cell.length_a   1.000
_cell.length_b   1.000
_cell.length_c   1.000
_cell.angle_alpha   90.00
_cell.angle_beta   90.00
_cell.angle_gamma   90.00
#
_symmetry.space_group_name_H-M   'P 1'
#
loop_
_entity.id
_entity.type
_entity.pdbx_description
1 polymer ?
#
loop_
_entity_poly.entity_id
_entity_poly.type
_entity_poly.pdbx_seq_one_letter_code
_entity_poly.pdbx_strand_id
1 'polypeptide(L)'
;MNTFRHKRWLPSSALVAIVMLAGCQTAPVAEEEVSAPVETSPAVVSETVPELNIPESIVDASCDCSEVVAEPEETYFDRGVRALAARDYAQALSYFERHAEAESDNAQREAEIGLAFIAVLRADRNDGSSSQALDDRAEIMSLALALLTQLEDRVSELGKKNSKLASDLKKREAVLKRLRELTLGQLED
;
A
#
# COMPACT_ATOMS: atom_id res chain seq x y z
N MET A 1 62.09 -20.16 10.11
CA MET A 1 62.43 -18.90 10.81
C MET A 1 61.16 -18.11 11.04
N ASN A 2 61.07 -17.54 12.24
CA ASN A 2 59.99 -16.73 12.82
C ASN A 2 59.58 -15.55 11.91
N THR A 3 58.37 -15.00 11.94
CA THR A 3 57.75 -14.38 13.12
C THR A 3 56.25 -14.14 12.92
N PHE A 4 55.51 -14.45 13.98
CA PHE A 4 54.19 -13.90 14.31
C PHE A 4 54.23 -12.37 14.38
N ARG A 5 53.16 -11.69 13.96
CA ARG A 5 52.79 -10.39 14.52
C ARG A 5 51.34 -10.34 14.98
N HIS A 6 51.22 -9.81 16.19
CA HIS A 6 50.12 -9.85 17.13
C HIS A 6 48.91 -8.97 16.78
N LYS A 7 47.70 -9.55 16.90
CA LYS A 7 46.64 -9.21 17.86
C LYS A 7 46.67 -7.80 18.50
N ARG A 8 45.65 -6.96 18.21
CA ARG A 8 44.99 -5.98 19.12
C ARG A 8 43.51 -5.89 18.71
N TRP A 9 42.58 -6.62 19.33
CA TRP A 9 41.78 -6.25 20.52
C TRP A 9 40.96 -4.94 20.38
N LEU A 10 39.66 -5.14 20.12
CA LEU A 10 38.46 -4.33 20.46
C LEU A 10 38.54 -3.70 21.88
N PRO A 11 37.80 -2.61 22.25
CA PRO A 11 36.32 -2.62 22.24
C PRO A 11 35.56 -1.27 22.14
N SER A 12 34.24 -1.42 21.96
CA SER A 12 33.14 -0.62 22.53
C SER A 12 33.20 0.91 22.57
N SER A 13 32.35 1.54 21.76
CA SER A 13 31.52 2.63 22.29
C SER A 13 30.15 2.59 21.62
N ALA A 14 29.19 2.08 22.37
CA ALA A 14 27.78 2.26 22.10
C ALA A 14 27.45 3.75 22.33
N LEU A 15 27.01 4.43 21.28
CA LEU A 15 26.32 5.71 21.40
C LEU A 15 24.92 5.54 20.84
N VAL A 16 24.06 5.09 21.75
CA VAL A 16 22.60 5.20 21.66
C VAL A 16 22.28 6.69 21.68
N ALA A 17 21.83 7.24 20.55
CA ALA A 17 21.32 8.60 20.45
C ALA A 17 19.86 8.56 19.98
N ILE A 18 18.99 8.48 21.00
CA ILE A 18 17.70 9.16 21.17
C ILE A 18 16.84 9.35 19.91
N VAL A 19 15.82 8.50 19.83
CA VAL A 19 14.61 8.66 19.02
C VAL A 19 13.87 9.94 19.44
N MET A 20 13.82 10.93 18.56
CA MET A 20 12.86 12.04 18.67
C MET A 20 11.62 11.66 17.84
N LEU A 21 10.61 11.11 18.50
CA LEU A 21 9.26 11.00 17.95
C LEU A 21 8.65 12.39 17.85
N ALA A 22 8.66 12.98 16.66
CA ALA A 22 7.76 14.08 16.32
C ALA A 22 6.38 13.49 16.01
N GLY A 23 5.42 13.73 16.90
CA GLY A 23 4.03 13.31 16.71
C GLY A 23 3.33 14.16 15.66
N CYS A 24 2.77 13.53 14.63
CA CYS A 24 1.71 14.12 13.82
C CYS A 24 0.41 14.08 14.64
N GLN A 25 -0.12 15.24 15.04
CA GLN A 25 -1.48 15.34 15.53
C GLN A 25 -2.45 15.14 14.36
N THR A 26 -3.25 14.09 14.42
CA THR A 26 -4.45 13.91 13.59
C THR A 26 -5.64 14.52 14.33
N ALA A 27 -6.27 15.54 13.74
CA ALA A 27 -7.53 16.08 14.25
C ALA A 27 -8.68 15.08 14.01
N PRO A 28 -9.64 14.92 14.95
CA PRO A 28 -10.78 14.03 14.78
C PRO A 28 -11.87 14.69 13.92
N VAL A 29 -12.24 14.05 12.82
CA VAL A 29 -13.52 14.31 12.15
C VAL A 29 -14.57 13.49 12.87
N ALA A 30 -15.58 14.17 13.38
CA ALA A 30 -16.74 13.58 14.02
C ALA A 30 -17.53 12.74 13.00
N GLU A 31 -17.62 11.45 13.24
CA GLU A 31 -18.64 10.58 12.66
C GLU A 31 -19.82 10.58 13.63
N GLU A 32 -20.90 11.28 13.25
CA GLU A 32 -22.21 11.09 13.86
C GLU A 32 -22.83 9.83 13.28
N GLU A 33 -23.20 8.94 14.19
CA GLU A 33 -23.90 7.70 13.94
C GLU A 33 -25.28 7.96 13.29
N VAL A 34 -25.84 6.93 12.64
CA VAL A 34 -27.01 6.20 13.19
C VAL A 34 -27.59 5.25 12.14
N SER A 35 -27.50 3.97 12.54
CA SER A 35 -28.46 2.86 12.36
C SER A 35 -28.98 2.44 10.98
N ALA A 36 -28.66 1.18 10.70
CA ALA A 36 -29.40 0.17 9.94
C ALA A 36 -30.88 0.00 10.42
N PRO A 37 -31.68 -0.99 9.95
CA PRO A 37 -31.45 -2.04 8.93
C PRO A 37 -32.65 -2.20 7.97
N VAL A 38 -32.64 -3.21 7.08
CA VAL A 38 -33.72 -4.23 6.98
C VAL A 38 -33.41 -5.25 5.88
N GLU A 39 -33.75 -6.49 6.22
CA GLU A 39 -33.70 -7.74 5.48
C GLU A 39 -34.50 -7.77 4.16
N THR A 40 -33.88 -8.47 3.20
CA THR A 40 -34.39 -9.40 2.16
C THR A 40 -35.87 -9.40 1.71
N SER A 41 -36.02 -9.11 0.40
CA SER A 41 -36.70 -9.94 -0.63
C SER A 41 -38.24 -9.84 -0.78
N PRO A 42 -38.82 -10.19 -1.95
CA PRO A 42 -38.54 -9.70 -3.30
C PRO A 42 -39.85 -9.17 -3.94
N ALA A 43 -39.85 -7.94 -4.45
CA ALA A 43 -40.90 -7.50 -5.35
C ALA A 43 -40.26 -6.69 -6.45
N VAL A 44 -40.49 -7.12 -7.69
CA VAL A 44 -40.10 -6.45 -8.92
C VAL A 44 -40.71 -5.05 -8.89
N VAL A 45 -39.89 -4.05 -8.57
CA VAL A 45 -40.22 -2.64 -8.70
C VAL A 45 -39.48 -2.17 -9.94
N SER A 46 -40.27 -1.83 -10.96
CA SER A 46 -39.82 -1.15 -12.16
C SER A 46 -38.93 0.02 -11.74
N GLU A 47 -37.65 0.01 -12.15
CA GLU A 47 -36.73 1.12 -11.90
C GLU A 47 -37.24 2.36 -12.64
N THR A 48 -38.07 3.16 -11.98
CA THR A 48 -38.18 4.57 -12.28
C THR A 48 -36.95 5.22 -11.68
N VAL A 49 -35.90 5.36 -12.50
CA VAL A 49 -34.70 6.11 -12.16
C VAL A 49 -35.16 7.50 -11.66
N PRO A 50 -34.82 7.91 -10.42
CA PRO A 50 -35.15 9.24 -9.95
C PRO A 50 -34.53 10.26 -10.91
N GLU A 51 -35.33 11.23 -11.35
CA GLU A 51 -34.84 12.33 -12.18
C GLU A 51 -33.87 13.15 -11.31
N LEU A 52 -32.56 12.98 -11.51
CA LEU A 52 -31.57 13.78 -10.81
C LEU A 52 -31.78 15.23 -11.26
N ASN A 53 -31.96 16.13 -10.28
CA ASN A 53 -32.13 17.56 -10.50
C ASN A 53 -30.77 18.20 -10.83
N ILE A 54 -30.17 17.75 -11.93
CA ILE A 54 -28.91 18.25 -12.45
C ILE A 54 -29.23 19.53 -13.22
N PRO A 55 -28.57 20.67 -12.93
CA PRO A 55 -28.74 21.89 -13.72
C PRO A 55 -28.55 21.58 -15.22
N GLU A 56 -29.48 22.05 -16.07
CA GLU A 56 -29.42 21.83 -17.53
C GLU A 56 -28.07 22.28 -18.15
N SER A 57 -27.39 23.22 -17.51
CA SER A 57 -26.05 23.69 -17.91
C SER A 57 -24.95 22.61 -17.85
N ILE A 58 -25.14 21.51 -17.14
CA ILE A 58 -24.16 20.41 -17.01
C ILE A 58 -24.46 19.29 -17.99
N VAL A 59 -25.73 19.10 -18.38
CA VAL A 59 -26.13 18.09 -19.37
C VAL A 59 -25.88 18.56 -20.81
N ASP A 60 -25.86 19.87 -21.06
CA ASP A 60 -25.47 20.48 -22.36
C ASP A 60 -24.00 20.89 -22.44
N ALA A 61 -23.25 20.79 -21.34
CA ALA A 61 -21.80 20.87 -21.43
C ALA A 61 -21.33 19.60 -22.14
N SER A 62 -20.98 19.70 -23.42
CA SER A 62 -20.28 18.63 -24.11
C SER A 62 -19.13 18.22 -23.20
N CYS A 63 -19.14 16.98 -22.73
CA CYS A 63 -18.01 16.34 -22.07
C CYS A 63 -16.89 16.16 -23.11
N ASP A 64 -16.40 17.29 -23.62
CA ASP A 64 -15.35 17.34 -24.60
C ASP A 64 -14.04 17.30 -23.83
N CYS A 65 -13.66 16.09 -23.44
CA CYS A 65 -12.34 15.81 -22.89
C CYS A 65 -11.21 16.12 -23.90
N SER A 66 -11.54 16.57 -25.12
CA SER A 66 -10.58 16.93 -26.16
C SER A 66 -9.80 18.21 -25.85
N GLU A 67 -10.31 19.12 -25.01
CA GLU A 67 -9.63 20.40 -24.77
C GLU A 67 -8.55 20.35 -23.68
N VAL A 68 -8.47 19.28 -22.88
CA VAL A 68 -7.38 19.11 -21.89
C VAL A 68 -6.91 17.66 -21.86
N VAL A 69 -6.49 17.13 -23.01
CA VAL A 69 -5.54 16.02 -23.00
C VAL A 69 -4.15 16.62 -22.84
N ALA A 70 -3.80 17.03 -21.62
CA ALA A 70 -2.41 17.16 -21.27
C ALA A 70 -1.87 15.73 -21.17
N GLU A 71 -1.40 15.18 -22.29
CA GLU A 71 -0.59 13.96 -22.27
C GLU A 71 0.56 14.24 -21.28
N PRO A 72 0.60 13.58 -20.11
CA PRO A 72 1.69 13.81 -19.18
C PRO A 72 2.97 13.48 -19.93
N GLU A 73 3.91 14.42 -19.97
CA GLU A 73 5.18 14.20 -20.65
C GLU A 73 5.82 12.96 -20.05
N GLU A 74 5.92 11.91 -20.87
CA GLU A 74 6.46 10.64 -20.43
C GLU A 74 7.92 10.83 -20.02
N THR A 75 8.21 10.57 -18.75
CA THR A 75 9.55 10.78 -18.19
C THR A 75 10.49 9.63 -18.56
N TYR A 76 11.79 9.85 -18.41
CA TYR A 76 12.76 8.76 -18.55
C TYR A 76 12.55 7.65 -17.51
N PHE A 77 12.05 7.98 -16.32
CA PHE A 77 11.63 6.98 -15.33
C PHE A 77 10.51 6.07 -15.86
N ASP A 78 9.44 6.64 -16.42
CA ASP A 78 8.31 5.88 -16.96
C ASP A 78 8.75 4.91 -18.06
N ARG A 79 9.62 5.38 -18.94
CA ARG A 79 10.23 4.55 -19.99
C ARG A 79 11.13 3.46 -19.41
N GLY A 80 11.90 3.77 -18.36
CA GLY A 80 12.72 2.82 -17.63
C GLY A 80 11.90 1.69 -17.00
N VAL A 81 10.79 2.03 -16.35
CA VAL A 81 9.84 1.06 -15.77
C VAL A 81 9.20 0.19 -16.85
N ARG A 82 8.80 0.76 -17.99
CA ARG A 82 8.25 -0.03 -19.11
C ARG A 82 9.29 -0.99 -19.70
N ALA A 83 10.53 -0.54 -19.88
CA ALA A 83 11.62 -1.37 -20.37
C ALA A 83 11.96 -2.51 -19.38
N LEU A 84 11.91 -2.24 -18.06
CA LEU A 84 11.99 -3.27 -17.02
C LEU A 84 10.91 -4.33 -17.17
N ALA A 85 9.65 -3.92 -17.35
CA ALA A 85 8.52 -4.84 -17.53
C ALA A 85 8.69 -5.71 -18.80
N ALA A 86 9.26 -5.14 -19.86
CA ALA A 86 9.61 -5.86 -21.09
C ALA A 86 10.87 -6.74 -20.96
N ARG A 87 11.56 -6.71 -19.82
CA ARG A 87 12.87 -7.36 -19.56
C ARG A 87 13.99 -6.87 -20.49
N ASP A 88 13.80 -5.71 -21.12
CA ASP A 88 14.85 -5.03 -21.87
C ASP A 88 15.70 -4.23 -20.89
N TYR A 89 16.53 -4.95 -20.13
CA TYR A 89 17.36 -4.32 -19.12
C TYR A 89 18.35 -3.35 -19.74
N ALA A 90 18.82 -3.58 -20.97
CA ALA A 90 19.78 -2.72 -21.66
C ALA A 90 19.18 -1.33 -21.88
N GLN A 91 17.96 -1.30 -22.39
CA GLN A 91 17.22 -0.06 -22.57
C GLN A 91 16.81 0.58 -21.24
N ALA A 92 16.40 -0.23 -20.26
CA ALA A 92 16.05 0.26 -18.93
C ALA A 92 17.23 0.97 -18.24
N LEU A 93 18.46 0.43 -18.34
CA LEU A 93 19.66 1.10 -17.82
C LEU A 93 19.81 2.49 -18.40
N SER A 94 19.77 2.60 -19.73
CA SER A 94 19.95 3.89 -20.41
C SER A 94 18.89 4.91 -19.98
N TYR A 95 17.66 4.48 -19.75
CA TYR A 95 16.61 5.37 -19.27
C TYR A 95 16.81 5.82 -17.83
N PHE A 96 17.17 4.93 -16.90
CA PHE A 96 17.44 5.35 -15.52
C PHE A 96 18.72 6.19 -15.40
N GLU A 97 19.75 5.94 -16.20
CA GLU A 97 20.94 6.80 -16.27
C GLU A 97 20.57 8.22 -16.70
N ARG A 98 19.73 8.37 -17.74
CA ARG A 98 19.21 9.69 -18.15
C ARG A 98 18.28 10.32 -17.12
N HIS A 99 17.50 9.52 -16.41
CA HIS A 99 16.65 10.03 -15.32
C HIS A 99 17.50 10.57 -14.16
N ALA A 100 18.67 9.97 -13.90
CA ALA A 100 19.61 10.44 -12.88
C ALA A 100 20.25 11.79 -13.22
N GLU A 101 20.25 12.21 -14.49
CA GLU A 101 20.79 13.51 -14.93
C GLU A 101 19.84 14.67 -14.62
N ALA A 102 18.59 14.41 -14.21
CA ALA A 102 17.66 15.46 -13.82
C ALA A 102 18.06 16.13 -12.49
N GLU A 103 17.87 17.45 -12.39
CA GLU A 103 18.28 18.28 -11.23
C GLU A 103 17.42 18.09 -9.97
N SER A 104 16.73 16.95 -9.83
CA SER A 104 15.85 16.65 -8.71
C SER A 104 16.41 15.51 -7.86
N ASP A 105 16.50 15.71 -6.55
CA ASP A 105 16.85 14.66 -5.57
C ASP A 105 15.96 13.42 -5.71
N ASN A 106 14.67 13.62 -6.03
CA ASN A 106 13.74 12.51 -6.28
C ASN A 106 14.13 11.72 -7.52
N ALA A 107 14.49 12.39 -8.61
CA ALA A 107 14.90 11.73 -9.84
C ALA A 107 16.18 10.92 -9.65
N GLN A 108 17.14 11.46 -8.90
CA GLN A 108 18.36 10.73 -8.56
C GLN A 108 18.08 9.50 -7.70
N ARG A 109 17.21 9.62 -6.68
CA ARG A 109 16.79 8.49 -5.84
C ARG A 109 16.04 7.42 -6.63
N GLU A 110 15.13 7.82 -7.50
CA GLU A 110 14.36 6.91 -8.37
C GLU A 110 15.27 6.15 -9.33
N ALA A 111 16.23 6.85 -9.94
CA ALA A 111 17.23 6.25 -10.80
C ALA A 111 18.12 5.27 -10.03
N GLU A 112 18.61 5.62 -8.84
CA GLU A 112 19.43 4.74 -8.01
C GLU A 112 18.72 3.41 -7.71
N ILE A 113 17.44 3.47 -7.33
CA ILE A 113 16.61 2.29 -7.08
C ILE A 113 16.46 1.45 -8.37
N GLY A 114 16.15 2.10 -9.50
CA GLY A 114 15.99 1.43 -10.79
C GLY A 114 17.27 0.73 -11.25
N LEU A 115 18.42 1.39 -11.14
CA LEU A 115 19.73 0.86 -11.49
C LEU A 115 20.13 -0.31 -10.56
N ALA A 116 19.92 -0.18 -9.26
CA ALA A 116 20.18 -1.24 -8.29
C ALA A 116 19.32 -2.48 -8.58
N PHE A 117 18.04 -2.27 -8.92
CA PHE A 117 17.14 -3.35 -9.28
C PHE A 117 17.59 -4.06 -10.57
N ILE A 118 18.03 -3.32 -11.59
CA ILE A 118 18.61 -3.91 -12.81
C ILE A 118 19.87 -4.70 -12.49
N ALA A 119 20.74 -4.19 -11.61
CA ALA A 119 21.96 -4.89 -11.20
C ALA A 119 21.63 -6.25 -10.56
N VAL A 120 20.64 -6.30 -9.67
CA VAL A 120 20.14 -7.56 -9.09
C VAL A 120 19.60 -8.49 -10.18
N LEU A 121 18.76 -7.97 -11.08
CA LEU A 121 18.16 -8.77 -12.16
C LEU A 121 19.17 -9.26 -13.22
N ARG A 122 20.36 -8.66 -13.29
CA ARG A 122 21.41 -8.99 -14.26
C ARG A 122 22.56 -9.80 -13.69
N ALA A 123 22.78 -9.76 -12.37
CA ALA A 123 23.90 -10.43 -11.72
C ALA A 123 24.02 -11.91 -12.14
N ASP A 124 22.90 -12.57 -12.44
CA ASP A 124 22.84 -13.98 -12.79
C ASP A 124 22.93 -14.29 -14.30
N ARG A 125 23.04 -13.28 -15.18
CA ARG A 125 23.12 -13.52 -16.65
C ARG A 125 24.54 -13.72 -17.18
N ASN A 126 25.55 -13.31 -16.42
CA ASN A 126 26.95 -13.37 -16.86
C ASN A 126 27.66 -14.67 -16.46
N ASP A 127 26.99 -15.55 -15.70
CA ASP A 127 27.48 -16.89 -15.42
C ASP A 127 26.68 -17.93 -16.23
N GLY A 128 27.38 -18.78 -16.97
CA GLY A 128 26.84 -19.65 -18.02
C GLY A 128 26.00 -20.84 -17.53
N SER A 129 25.31 -20.71 -16.39
CA SER A 129 24.55 -21.77 -15.73
C SER A 129 23.07 -21.41 -15.70
N SER A 130 22.40 -21.58 -16.85
CA SER A 130 20.96 -21.31 -17.00
C SER A 130 20.07 -22.12 -16.05
N SER A 131 20.60 -23.13 -15.36
CA SER A 131 19.87 -23.89 -14.34
C SER A 131 19.86 -23.20 -12.97
N GLN A 132 20.94 -22.52 -12.58
CA GLN A 132 21.01 -21.79 -11.30
C GLN A 132 20.17 -20.52 -11.34
N ALA A 133 20.23 -19.75 -12.43
CA ALA A 133 19.38 -18.56 -12.60
C ALA A 133 17.86 -18.89 -12.63
N LEU A 134 17.48 -20.10 -13.03
CA LEU A 134 16.09 -20.58 -12.92
C LEU A 134 15.74 -20.99 -11.48
N ASP A 135 16.70 -21.52 -10.73
CA ASP A 135 16.57 -21.89 -9.32
C ASP A 135 16.47 -20.63 -8.45
N ASP A 136 17.32 -19.63 -8.68
CA ASP A 136 17.29 -18.33 -8.00
C ASP A 136 15.98 -17.56 -8.29
N ARG A 137 15.46 -17.66 -9.52
CA ARG A 137 14.12 -17.12 -9.86
C ARG A 137 13.01 -17.88 -9.15
N ALA A 138 13.10 -19.21 -9.05
CA ALA A 138 12.15 -20.01 -8.31
C ALA A 138 12.22 -19.68 -6.80
N GLU A 139 13.40 -19.37 -6.29
CA GLU A 139 13.63 -18.94 -4.90
C GLU A 139 13.00 -17.57 -4.64
N ILE A 140 13.24 -16.56 -5.50
CA ILE A 140 12.60 -15.25 -5.38
C ILE A 140 11.08 -15.37 -5.48
N MET A 141 10.57 -16.19 -6.40
CA MET A 141 9.13 -16.43 -6.53
C MET A 141 8.57 -17.13 -5.29
N SER A 142 9.30 -18.08 -4.71
CA SER A 142 8.92 -18.78 -3.48
C SER A 142 8.88 -17.83 -2.29
N LEU A 143 9.84 -16.90 -2.19
CA LEU A 143 9.89 -15.87 -1.16
C LEU A 143 8.72 -14.89 -1.31
N ALA A 144 8.45 -14.44 -2.53
CA ALA A 144 7.32 -13.55 -2.81
C ALA A 144 5.97 -14.22 -2.44
N LEU A 145 5.81 -15.50 -2.76
CA LEU A 145 4.62 -16.28 -2.37
C LEU A 145 4.53 -16.47 -0.86
N ALA A 146 5.64 -16.74 -0.18
CA ALA A 146 5.68 -16.85 1.28
C ALA A 146 5.24 -15.53 1.94
N LEU A 147 5.73 -14.39 1.44
CA LEU A 147 5.33 -13.06 1.92
C LEU A 147 3.84 -12.78 1.66
N LEU A 148 3.33 -13.15 0.48
CA LEU A 148 1.91 -13.00 0.15
C LEU A 148 1.04 -13.81 1.12
N THR A 149 1.37 -15.08 1.36
CA THR A 149 0.62 -15.92 2.31
C THR A 149 0.67 -15.37 3.74
N GLN A 150 1.82 -14.83 4.17
CA GLN A 150 1.93 -14.17 5.47
C GLN A 150 1.05 -12.92 5.59
N LEU A 151 0.91 -12.15 4.50
CA LEU A 151 0.02 -11.00 4.47
C LEU A 151 -1.45 -11.42 4.52
N GLU A 152 -1.84 -12.44 3.77
CA GLU A 152 -3.19 -13.01 3.80
C GLU A 152 -3.59 -13.49 5.20
N ASP A 153 -2.68 -14.17 5.89
CA ASP A 153 -2.89 -14.63 7.28
C ASP A 153 -3.12 -13.46 8.24
N ARG A 154 -2.32 -12.38 8.12
CA ARG A 154 -2.48 -11.18 8.95
C ARG A 154 -3.80 -10.47 8.68
N VAL A 155 -4.20 -10.37 7.42
CA VAL A 155 -5.50 -9.78 7.04
C VAL A 155 -6.65 -10.61 7.60
N SER A 156 -6.56 -11.94 7.52
CA SER A 156 -7.55 -12.86 8.11
C SER A 156 -7.64 -12.73 9.63
N GLU A 157 -6.49 -12.65 10.31
CA GLU A 157 -6.43 -12.46 11.77
C GLU A 157 -7.03 -11.12 12.19
N LEU A 158 -6.69 -10.03 11.48
CA LEU A 158 -7.28 -8.71 11.70
C LEU A 158 -8.79 -8.72 11.45
N GLY A 159 -9.26 -9.41 10.41
CA GLY A 159 -10.69 -9.60 10.15
C GLY A 159 -11.42 -10.27 11.31
N LYS A 160 -10.86 -11.36 11.86
CA LYS A 160 -11.42 -12.07 13.04
C LYS A 160 -11.43 -11.19 14.29
N LYS A 161 -10.37 -10.41 14.51
CA LYS A 161 -10.29 -9.46 15.63
C LYS A 161 -11.37 -8.39 15.50
N ASN A 162 -11.49 -7.78 14.32
CA ASN A 162 -12.50 -6.76 14.05
C ASN A 162 -13.93 -7.31 14.25
N SER A 163 -14.26 -8.46 13.68
CA SER A 163 -15.58 -9.07 13.86
C SER A 163 -15.90 -9.39 15.32
N LYS A 164 -14.90 -9.83 16.09
CA LYS A 164 -15.06 -10.08 17.53
C LYS A 164 -15.34 -8.78 18.29
N LEU A 165 -14.54 -7.74 18.04
CA LEU A 165 -14.73 -6.42 18.65
C LEU A 165 -16.11 -5.86 18.33
N ALA A 166 -16.54 -5.92 17.06
CA ALA A 166 -17.88 -5.50 16.64
C ALA A 166 -18.99 -6.26 17.40
N SER A 167 -18.85 -7.58 17.57
CA SER A 167 -19.81 -8.37 18.32
C SER A 167 -19.87 -8.01 19.81
N ASP A 168 -18.72 -7.69 20.42
CA ASP A 168 -18.62 -7.34 21.83
C ASP A 168 -19.18 -5.94 22.08
N LEU A 169 -18.94 -4.99 21.18
CA LEU A 169 -19.57 -3.67 21.20
C LEU A 169 -21.10 -3.79 21.13
N LYS A 170 -21.62 -4.57 20.18
CA LYS A 170 -23.08 -4.82 20.05
C LYS A 170 -23.70 -5.40 21.32
N LYS A 171 -23.01 -6.33 21.99
CA LYS A 171 -23.47 -6.88 23.28
C LYS A 171 -23.48 -5.82 24.38
N ARG A 172 -22.44 -4.99 24.47
CA ARG A 172 -22.36 -3.90 25.46
C ARG A 172 -23.47 -2.89 25.25
N GLU A 173 -23.72 -2.50 24.00
CA GLU A 173 -24.82 -1.60 23.66
C GLU A 173 -26.18 -2.18 24.06
N ALA A 174 -26.43 -3.46 23.78
CA ALA A 174 -27.67 -4.13 24.20
C ALA A 174 -27.84 -4.16 25.74
N VAL A 175 -26.76 -4.41 26.48
CA VAL A 175 -26.78 -4.36 27.95
C VAL A 175 -27.08 -2.94 28.44
N LEU A 176 -26.42 -1.92 27.87
CA LEU A 176 -26.67 -0.52 28.22
C LEU A 176 -28.11 -0.10 27.93
N LYS A 177 -28.67 -0.55 26.80
CA LYS A 177 -30.08 -0.29 26.46
C LYS A 177 -31.04 -0.89 27.48
N ARG A 178 -30.82 -2.14 27.89
CA ARG A 178 -31.63 -2.80 28.92
C ARG A 178 -31.48 -2.15 30.30
N LEU A 179 -30.26 -1.76 30.67
CA LEU A 179 -30.03 -1.02 31.92
C LEU A 179 -30.78 0.31 31.91
N ARG A 180 -30.73 1.05 30.81
CA ARG A 180 -31.49 2.31 30.65
C ARG A 180 -32.99 2.09 30.81
N GLU A 181 -33.54 1.08 30.15
CA GLU A 181 -34.96 0.72 30.25
C GLU A 181 -35.36 0.37 31.69
N LEU A 182 -34.55 -0.43 32.40
CA LEU A 182 -34.78 -0.76 33.80
C LEU A 182 -34.69 0.46 34.73
N THR A 183 -33.75 1.37 34.48
CA THR A 183 -33.62 2.60 35.29
C THR A 183 -34.77 3.57 35.06
N LEU A 184 -35.31 3.64 33.84
CA LEU A 184 -36.42 4.53 33.51
C LEU A 184 -37.77 3.94 33.98
N GLY A 185 -37.97 2.62 33.84
CA GLY A 185 -39.17 1.95 34.35
C GLY A 185 -39.28 1.93 35.88
N GLN A 186 -38.18 2.16 36.62
CA GLN A 186 -38.21 2.34 38.08
C GLN A 186 -38.49 3.79 38.54
N LEU A 187 -38.53 4.76 37.62
CA LEU A 187 -38.82 6.17 37.92
C LEU A 187 -40.30 6.52 37.74
N GLU A 188 -41.10 5.63 37.16
CA GLU A 188 -42.51 5.83 36.81
C GLU A 188 -43.51 5.17 37.80
N ASP A 189 -43.01 4.46 38.82
CA ASP A 189 -43.77 3.90 39.96
C ASP A 189 -43.35 4.58 41.28
#